data_AF-A0AAD7MUB2-F1
#
_entry.id   AF-A0AAD7MUB2-F1
#
_cell.length_a   1.000
_cell.length_b   1.000
_cell.length_c   1.000
_cell.angle_alpha   90.00
_cell.angle_beta   90.00
_cell.angle_gamma   90.00
#
_symmetry.space_group_name_H-M   'P 1'
#
loop_
_entity.id
_entity.type
_entity.pdbx_description
1 polymer ?
#
loop_
_entity_poly.entity_id
_entity_poly.type
_entity_poly.pdbx_seq_one_letter_code
_entity_poly.pdbx_strand_id
1 'polypeptide(L)'
;MRDPTFPLDLERMIFELAALTRPRSVLNLLLVAWRVNIWVEPHLYRTLVIGPSPVFGLPRCSVEIFNRIVRTKSPSFLRNSVRNLMIWGVTANQAKTIISACGGIQNLKILAASDQLPLSTLSAFDTMPLRHLYGDLACLFDAFSVPFHHPMFTQITHLELTDTLDGEDGSTHWTGLSYLPNLTHLALSREVESLQVFADILAAYKSLAALLHLPHFPPATHTISDNLANDPRFVIMELPHRTTDWQNGILSGNDYWARAEHFIAMRRAGKMDRERHVSYFA
;
A
#
# COMPACT_ATOMS: atom_id res chain seq x y z
N MET A 1 -19.15 -45.30 -23.80
CA MET A 1 -19.32 -44.55 -22.53
C MET A 1 -18.61 -43.23 -22.71
N ARG A 2 -19.24 -42.10 -22.36
CA ARG A 2 -18.51 -40.81 -22.36
C ARG A 2 -17.72 -40.77 -21.06
N ASP A 3 -16.42 -40.50 -21.16
CA ASP A 3 -15.59 -40.29 -19.98
C ASP A 3 -16.17 -39.15 -19.14
N PRO A 4 -16.16 -39.26 -17.80
CA PRO A 4 -16.65 -38.20 -16.94
C PRO A 4 -15.82 -36.92 -17.19
N THR A 5 -16.48 -35.86 -17.67
CA THR A 5 -15.86 -34.55 -17.91
C THR A 5 -16.00 -33.67 -16.69
N PHE A 6 -14.90 -33.08 -16.23
CA PHE A 6 -14.92 -32.10 -15.15
C PHE A 6 -15.67 -30.82 -15.60
N PRO A 7 -16.61 -30.27 -14.80
CA PRO A 7 -17.34 -29.05 -15.18
C PRO A 7 -16.40 -27.85 -15.38
N LEU A 8 -16.60 -27.10 -16.47
CA LEU A 8 -15.72 -26.01 -16.88
C LEU A 8 -15.61 -24.89 -15.83
N ASP A 9 -16.72 -24.54 -15.19
CA ASP A 9 -16.75 -23.47 -14.18
C ASP A 9 -15.96 -23.86 -12.92
N LEU A 10 -16.03 -25.13 -12.53
CA LEU A 10 -15.23 -25.65 -11.42
C LEU A 10 -13.74 -25.69 -11.79
N GLU A 11 -13.41 -26.06 -13.03
CA GLU A 11 -12.03 -26.05 -13.53
C GLU A 11 -11.44 -24.65 -13.41
N ARG A 12 -12.17 -23.66 -13.94
CA ARG A 12 -11.80 -22.25 -13.87
C ARG A 12 -11.60 -21.76 -12.44
N MET A 13 -12.57 -22.02 -11.57
CA MET A 13 -12.51 -21.62 -10.16
C MET A 13 -11.28 -22.21 -9.45
N ILE A 14 -10.94 -23.48 -9.71
CA ILE A 14 -9.75 -24.13 -9.14
C ILE A 14 -8.47 -23.43 -9.60
N PHE A 15 -8.34 -23.14 -10.89
CA PHE A 15 -7.15 -22.48 -11.43
C PHE A 15 -7.01 -21.03 -10.97
N GLU A 16 -8.09 -20.26 -10.95
CA GLU A 16 -8.09 -18.87 -10.45
C GLU A 16 -7.76 -18.84 -8.94
N LEU A 17 -8.34 -19.74 -8.14
CA LEU A 17 -8.03 -19.85 -6.71
C LEU A 17 -6.57 -20.28 -6.48
N ALA A 18 -6.07 -21.24 -7.25
CA ALA A 18 -4.66 -21.66 -7.17
C ALA A 18 -3.72 -20.50 -7.54
N ALA A 19 -4.06 -19.72 -8.57
CA ALA A 19 -3.31 -18.55 -8.99
C ALA A 19 -3.30 -17.45 -7.92
N LEU A 20 -4.43 -17.21 -7.25
CA LEU A 20 -4.57 -16.24 -6.15
C LEU A 20 -3.81 -16.66 -4.89
N THR A 21 -3.95 -17.91 -4.48
CA THR A 21 -3.37 -18.43 -3.23
C THR A 21 -1.88 -18.75 -3.35
N ARG A 22 -1.41 -19.05 -4.57
CA ARG A 22 -0.01 -19.37 -4.86
C ARG A 22 0.53 -18.60 -6.06
N PRO A 23 0.75 -17.28 -5.96
CA PRO A 23 1.19 -16.45 -7.10
C PRO A 23 2.48 -16.94 -7.77
N ARG A 24 3.38 -17.59 -7.02
CA ARG A 24 4.60 -18.21 -7.58
C ARG A 24 4.32 -19.36 -8.55
N SER A 25 3.16 -20.01 -8.45
CA SER A 25 2.76 -21.12 -9.32
C SER A 25 2.09 -20.65 -10.61
N VAL A 26 1.72 -19.37 -10.72
CA VAL A 26 0.97 -18.81 -11.87
C VAL A 26 1.62 -19.16 -13.19
N LEU A 27 2.95 -19.02 -13.31
CA LEU A 27 3.67 -19.34 -14.54
C LEU A 27 3.51 -20.81 -14.96
N ASN A 28 3.49 -21.74 -14.01
CA ASN A 28 3.27 -23.16 -14.31
C ASN A 28 1.81 -23.42 -14.71
N LEU A 29 0.86 -22.75 -14.05
CA LEU A 29 -0.57 -22.87 -14.38
C LEU A 29 -0.87 -22.38 -15.82
N LEU A 30 -0.19 -21.32 -16.27
CA LEU A 30 -0.32 -20.80 -17.63
C LEU A 30 0.08 -21.80 -18.73
N LEU A 31 0.85 -22.83 -18.40
CA LEU A 31 1.32 -23.86 -19.34
C LEU A 31 0.39 -25.07 -19.44
N VAL A 32 -0.62 -25.17 -18.57
CA VAL A 32 -1.48 -26.37 -18.48
C VAL A 32 -2.35 -26.55 -19.73
N ALA A 33 -3.06 -25.48 -20.13
CA ALA A 33 -3.92 -25.48 -21.30
C ALA A 33 -4.20 -24.04 -21.75
N TRP A 34 -4.57 -23.86 -23.03
CA TRP A 34 -4.91 -22.53 -23.57
C TRP A 34 -6.04 -21.81 -22.81
N ARG A 35 -7.11 -22.53 -22.43
CA ARG A 35 -8.20 -21.94 -21.64
C ARG A 35 -7.76 -21.51 -20.25
N VAL A 36 -6.90 -22.30 -19.61
CA VAL A 36 -6.32 -21.99 -18.30
C VAL A 36 -5.44 -20.76 -18.41
N ASN A 37 -4.68 -20.62 -19.50
CA ASN A 37 -3.91 -19.42 -19.78
C ASN A 37 -4.79 -18.17 -19.75
N ILE A 38 -5.93 -18.17 -20.45
CA ILE A 38 -6.88 -17.04 -20.46
C ILE A 38 -7.39 -16.69 -19.05
N TRP A 39 -7.74 -17.69 -18.25
CA TRP A 39 -8.28 -17.47 -16.91
C TRP A 39 -7.22 -16.98 -15.93
N VAL A 40 -6.01 -17.53 -16.01
CA VAL A 40 -4.95 -17.31 -15.02
C VAL A 40 -4.07 -16.11 -15.38
N GLU A 41 -3.94 -15.73 -16.65
CA GLU A 41 -3.06 -14.64 -17.09
C GLU A 41 -3.29 -13.32 -16.34
N PRO A 42 -4.53 -12.84 -16.10
CA PRO A 42 -4.76 -11.63 -15.30
C PRO A 42 -4.12 -11.68 -13.90
N HIS A 43 -4.00 -12.87 -13.30
CA HIS A 43 -3.38 -13.04 -11.99
C HIS A 43 -1.86 -12.86 -12.01
N LEU A 44 -1.20 -13.08 -13.15
CA LEU A 44 0.23 -12.79 -13.32
C LEU A 44 0.50 -11.29 -13.18
N TYR A 45 -0.40 -10.46 -13.69
CA TYR A 45 -0.28 -9.00 -13.70
C TYR A 45 -0.95 -8.33 -12.50
N ARG A 46 -1.57 -9.10 -11.60
CA ARG A 46 -2.31 -8.56 -10.45
C ARG A 46 -1.44 -7.68 -9.56
N THR A 47 -0.18 -8.07 -9.40
CA THR A 47 0.82 -7.33 -8.63
C THR A 47 2.01 -7.04 -9.52
N LEU A 48 2.30 -5.75 -9.74
CA LEU A 48 3.47 -5.30 -10.48
C LEU A 48 4.44 -4.60 -9.53
N VAL A 49 5.71 -5.03 -9.60
CA VAL A 49 6.83 -4.37 -8.94
C VAL A 49 7.77 -3.87 -10.03
N ILE A 50 7.90 -2.55 -10.13
CA ILE A 50 8.71 -1.88 -11.15
C ILE A 50 9.80 -1.07 -10.46
N GLY A 51 11.05 -1.41 -10.74
CA GLY A 51 12.22 -0.71 -10.18
C GLY A 51 13.53 -1.42 -10.46
N PRO A 52 14.69 -0.84 -10.06
CA PRO A 52 16.02 -1.30 -10.47
C PRO A 52 16.52 -2.55 -9.73
N SER A 53 16.17 -2.76 -8.46
CA SER A 53 16.69 -3.89 -7.66
C SER A 53 15.62 -4.95 -7.38
N PRO A 54 16.02 -6.22 -7.15
CA PRO A 54 15.08 -7.31 -6.89
C PRO A 54 14.37 -7.11 -5.54
N VAL A 55 13.06 -7.42 -5.54
CA VAL A 55 12.26 -7.62 -4.32
C VAL A 55 12.04 -9.12 -4.17
N PHE A 56 12.38 -9.69 -3.02
CA PHE A 56 12.38 -11.13 -2.84
C PHE A 56 10.97 -11.74 -2.90
N GLY A 57 10.70 -12.56 -3.91
CA GLY A 57 9.50 -13.40 -3.97
C GLY A 57 8.30 -12.81 -4.71
N LEU A 58 8.43 -11.62 -5.30
CA LEU A 58 7.47 -11.08 -6.27
C LEU A 58 8.12 -10.96 -7.67
N PRO A 59 7.38 -11.24 -8.75
CA PRO A 59 7.85 -10.95 -10.11
C PRO A 59 8.19 -9.47 -10.27
N ARG A 60 9.42 -9.17 -10.67
CA ARG A 60 9.88 -7.81 -10.99
C ARG A 60 9.82 -7.57 -12.49
N CYS A 61 9.46 -6.36 -12.86
CA CYS A 61 9.46 -5.87 -14.23
C CYS A 61 10.35 -4.63 -14.32
N SER A 62 11.26 -4.55 -15.29
CA SER A 62 11.95 -3.28 -15.59
C SER A 62 11.01 -2.34 -16.34
N VAL A 63 11.36 -1.05 -16.45
CA VAL A 63 10.57 -0.09 -17.23
C VAL A 63 10.49 -0.52 -18.70
N GLU A 64 11.56 -1.09 -19.26
CA GLU A 64 11.61 -1.59 -20.64
C GLU A 64 10.67 -2.78 -20.84
N ILE A 65 10.66 -3.73 -19.89
CA ILE A 65 9.74 -4.87 -19.92
C ILE A 65 8.29 -4.37 -19.79
N PHE A 66 8.04 -3.40 -18.91
CA PHE A 66 6.71 -2.82 -18.75
C PHE A 66 6.23 -2.15 -20.05
N ASN A 67 7.11 -1.40 -20.72
CA ASN A 67 6.80 -0.81 -22.02
C ASN A 67 6.48 -1.86 -23.09
N ARG A 68 7.11 -3.04 -23.05
CA ARG A 68 6.75 -4.17 -23.92
C ARG A 68 5.38 -4.74 -23.56
N ILE A 69 5.05 -4.84 -22.27
CA ILE A 69 3.73 -5.28 -21.80
C ILE A 69 2.65 -4.31 -22.33
N VAL A 70 2.84 -3.00 -22.19
CA VAL A 70 1.89 -1.99 -22.69
C VAL A 70 1.68 -2.07 -24.20
N ARG A 71 2.72 -2.44 -24.98
CA ARG A 71 2.61 -2.62 -26.43
C ARG A 71 1.90 -3.91 -26.85
N THR A 72 1.93 -4.94 -26.00
CA THR A 72 1.42 -6.29 -26.32
C THR A 72 0.07 -6.58 -25.70
N LYS A 73 -0.30 -5.87 -24.63
CA LYS A 73 -1.57 -6.01 -23.92
C LYS A 73 -2.48 -4.82 -24.21
N SER A 74 -3.79 -5.07 -24.27
CA SER A 74 -4.74 -3.98 -24.45
C SER A 74 -4.76 -3.07 -23.20
N PRO A 75 -5.08 -1.77 -23.35
CA PRO A 75 -5.24 -0.87 -22.20
C PRO A 75 -6.31 -1.36 -21.21
N SER A 76 -7.39 -1.96 -21.70
CA SER A 76 -8.45 -2.55 -20.86
C SER A 76 -7.94 -3.75 -20.05
N PHE A 77 -7.05 -4.56 -20.61
CA PHE A 77 -6.45 -5.69 -19.91
C PHE A 77 -5.64 -5.22 -18.69
N LEU A 78 -4.76 -4.23 -18.85
CA LEU A 78 -3.94 -3.73 -17.74
C LEU A 78 -4.78 -3.03 -16.68
N ARG A 79 -5.75 -2.21 -17.10
CA ARG A 79 -6.75 -1.60 -16.20
C ARG A 79 -7.48 -2.65 -15.37
N ASN A 80 -7.86 -3.77 -15.97
CA ASN A 80 -8.64 -4.79 -15.28
C ASN A 80 -7.79 -5.80 -14.50
N SER A 81 -6.52 -5.97 -14.84
CA SER A 81 -5.66 -6.98 -14.22
C SER A 81 -4.85 -6.42 -13.04
N VAL A 82 -4.28 -5.22 -13.19
CA VAL A 82 -3.38 -4.63 -12.17
C VAL A 82 -4.20 -4.12 -10.99
N ARG A 83 -3.85 -4.57 -9.79
CA ARG A 83 -4.48 -4.16 -8.51
C ARG A 83 -3.48 -3.60 -7.52
N ASN A 84 -2.26 -4.15 -7.53
CA ASN A 84 -1.18 -3.73 -6.66
C ASN A 84 -0.01 -3.24 -7.51
N LEU A 85 0.46 -2.03 -7.23
CA LEU A 85 1.57 -1.44 -7.95
C LEU A 85 2.59 -0.91 -6.95
N MET A 86 3.82 -1.40 -7.06
CA MET A 86 4.99 -0.82 -6.40
C MET A 86 5.89 -0.22 -7.47
N ILE A 87 6.21 1.05 -7.31
CA ILE A 87 7.15 1.79 -8.15
C ILE A 87 8.32 2.21 -7.28
N TRP A 88 9.54 1.97 -7.75
CA TRP A 88 10.75 2.37 -7.04
C TRP A 88 11.87 2.72 -8.01
N GLY A 89 12.57 3.85 -7.79
CA GLY A 89 13.77 4.19 -8.54
C GLY A 89 13.50 4.38 -10.04
N VAL A 90 12.35 4.95 -10.38
CA VAL A 90 11.99 5.36 -11.75
C VAL A 90 11.86 6.87 -11.80
N THR A 91 11.98 7.46 -12.99
CA THR A 91 11.75 8.89 -13.17
C THR A 91 10.27 9.24 -13.08
N ALA A 92 9.95 10.49 -12.78
CA ALA A 92 8.57 10.96 -12.71
C ALA A 92 7.75 10.67 -13.99
N ASN A 93 8.36 10.86 -15.17
CA ASN A 93 7.72 10.57 -16.45
C ASN A 93 7.45 9.08 -16.65
N GLN A 94 8.34 8.22 -16.16
CA GLN A 94 8.14 6.77 -16.18
C GLN A 94 7.00 6.37 -15.25
N ALA A 95 6.99 6.87 -14.02
CA ALA A 95 5.91 6.62 -13.06
C ALA A 95 4.56 7.08 -13.59
N LYS A 96 4.47 8.29 -14.18
CA LYS A 96 3.27 8.77 -14.88
C LYS A 96 2.79 7.79 -15.94
N THR A 97 3.68 7.35 -16.82
CA THR A 97 3.35 6.41 -17.91
C THR A 97 2.82 5.08 -17.36
N ILE A 98 3.47 4.56 -16.31
CA ILE A 98 3.07 3.30 -15.65
C ILE A 98 1.69 3.43 -15.02
N ILE A 99 1.46 4.49 -14.24
CA ILE A 99 0.21 4.75 -13.53
C ILE A 99 -0.93 4.94 -14.53
N SER A 100 -0.75 5.76 -15.58
CA SER A 100 -1.77 5.99 -16.61
C SER A 100 -2.19 4.71 -17.35
N ALA A 101 -1.31 3.72 -17.49
CA ALA A 101 -1.63 2.44 -18.13
C ALA A 101 -2.44 1.50 -17.21
N CYS A 102 -2.41 1.71 -15.90
CA CYS A 102 -2.94 0.81 -14.88
C CYS A 102 -4.15 1.43 -14.14
N GLY A 103 -5.28 1.62 -14.82
CA GLY A 103 -6.43 2.33 -14.22
C GLY A 103 -7.18 1.61 -13.07
N GLY A 104 -6.84 0.36 -12.74
CA GLY A 104 -7.52 -0.41 -11.70
C GLY A 104 -6.73 -0.60 -10.40
N ILE A 105 -5.70 0.22 -10.18
CA ILE A 105 -4.86 0.14 -8.97
C ILE A 105 -5.73 0.40 -7.73
N GLN A 106 -5.56 -0.47 -6.73
CA GLN A 106 -6.16 -0.36 -5.39
C GLN A 106 -5.10 -0.11 -4.32
N ASN A 107 -3.89 -0.63 -4.54
CA ASN A 107 -2.75 -0.51 -3.64
C ASN A 107 -1.57 0.10 -4.39
N LEU A 108 -1.19 1.33 -4.04
CA LEU A 108 -0.09 2.04 -4.67
C LEU A 108 1.01 2.31 -3.65
N LYS A 109 2.21 1.76 -3.91
CA LYS A 109 3.42 2.06 -3.14
C LYS A 109 4.44 2.76 -4.05
N ILE A 110 4.87 3.95 -3.66
CA ILE A 110 5.85 4.74 -4.41
C ILE A 110 7.04 4.99 -3.51
N LEU A 111 8.20 4.52 -3.94
CA LEU A 111 9.47 4.68 -3.24
C LEU A 111 10.36 5.56 -4.11
N ALA A 112 10.57 6.82 -3.69
CA ALA A 112 11.51 7.77 -4.28
C ALA A 112 11.51 7.80 -5.82
N ALA A 113 10.66 8.63 -6.41
CA ALA A 113 10.91 9.11 -7.77
C ALA A 113 12.08 10.11 -7.69
N SER A 114 12.99 10.08 -8.67
CA SER A 114 14.11 11.04 -8.74
C SER A 114 13.63 12.50 -8.82
N ASP A 115 12.39 12.69 -9.28
CA ASP A 115 11.75 13.97 -9.55
C ASP A 115 10.27 13.90 -9.13
N GLN A 116 9.64 15.06 -8.93
CA GLN A 116 8.20 15.15 -8.65
C GLN A 116 7.36 14.68 -9.84
N LEU A 117 6.28 13.94 -9.56
CA LEU A 117 5.28 13.62 -10.57
C LEU A 117 4.64 14.89 -11.16
N PRO A 118 4.52 15.00 -12.49
CA PRO A 118 3.80 16.12 -13.10
C PRO A 118 2.34 16.14 -12.62
N LEU A 119 1.78 17.32 -12.34
CA LEU A 119 0.36 17.48 -11.99
C LEU A 119 -0.60 16.82 -12.99
N SER A 120 -0.21 16.74 -14.27
CA SER A 120 -0.96 16.01 -15.29
C SER A 120 -1.19 14.51 -14.96
N THR A 121 -0.40 13.93 -14.07
CA THR A 121 -0.57 12.55 -13.58
C THR A 121 -1.81 12.42 -12.69
N LEU A 122 -2.30 13.51 -12.10
CA LEU A 122 -3.47 13.51 -11.22
C LEU A 122 -4.73 12.99 -11.92
N SER A 123 -4.90 13.37 -13.19
CA SER A 123 -6.01 12.89 -14.03
C SER A 123 -6.06 11.36 -14.17
N ALA A 124 -4.92 10.67 -14.03
CA ALA A 124 -4.90 9.21 -14.06
C ALA A 124 -5.59 8.62 -12.82
N PHE A 125 -5.56 9.31 -11.67
CA PHE A 125 -6.14 8.84 -10.43
C PHE A 125 -7.65 9.10 -10.29
N ASP A 126 -8.22 9.99 -11.08
CA ASP A 126 -9.65 10.40 -10.97
C ASP A 126 -10.63 9.23 -11.01
N THR A 127 -10.26 8.17 -11.74
CA THR A 127 -11.09 6.98 -11.91
C THR A 127 -10.54 5.74 -11.20
N MET A 128 -9.42 5.88 -10.47
CA MET A 128 -8.79 4.74 -9.81
C MET A 128 -9.51 4.42 -8.49
N PRO A 129 -9.79 3.14 -8.21
CA PRO A 129 -10.37 2.70 -6.95
C PRO A 129 -9.29 2.58 -5.85
N LEU A 130 -8.48 3.62 -5.68
CA LEU A 130 -7.32 3.61 -4.79
C LEU A 130 -7.78 3.55 -3.33
N ARG A 131 -7.35 2.52 -2.61
CA ARG A 131 -7.71 2.29 -1.20
C ARG A 131 -6.53 2.47 -0.27
N HIS A 132 -5.36 2.01 -0.70
CA HIS A 132 -4.14 2.08 0.10
C HIS A 132 -3.06 2.84 -0.67
N LEU A 133 -2.51 3.87 -0.03
CA LEU A 133 -1.43 4.68 -0.56
C LEU A 133 -0.24 4.65 0.40
N TYR A 134 0.93 4.30 -0.13
CA TYR A 134 2.16 4.18 0.64
C TYR A 134 3.28 4.98 0.00
N GLY A 135 3.94 5.83 0.77
CA GLY A 135 5.19 6.44 0.37
C GLY A 135 5.23 7.93 0.60
N ASP A 136 5.99 8.59 -0.26
CA ASP A 136 6.32 9.99 -0.18
C ASP A 136 5.33 10.78 -1.05
N LEU A 137 4.47 11.59 -0.42
CA LEU A 137 3.54 12.46 -1.12
C LEU A 137 4.27 13.62 -1.80
N ALA A 138 5.43 14.06 -1.33
CA ALA A 138 6.26 15.02 -2.04
C ALA A 138 6.82 14.45 -3.36
N CYS A 139 6.86 13.13 -3.53
CA CYS A 139 7.12 12.49 -4.83
C CYS A 139 5.89 12.55 -5.76
N LEU A 140 4.69 12.57 -5.19
CA LEU A 140 3.42 12.59 -5.93
C LEU A 140 2.95 14.00 -6.27
N PHE A 141 3.22 14.96 -5.39
CA PHE A 141 2.71 16.32 -5.41
C PHE A 141 3.85 17.31 -5.16
N ASP A 142 3.59 18.59 -5.37
CA ASP A 142 4.52 19.61 -4.93
C ASP A 142 4.65 19.55 -3.39
N ALA A 143 5.89 19.53 -2.89
CA ALA A 143 6.24 19.24 -1.49
C ALA A 143 5.51 20.13 -0.47
N PHE A 144 5.03 21.29 -0.91
CA PHE A 144 4.40 22.30 -0.07
C PHE A 144 2.87 22.26 -0.06
N SER A 145 2.22 21.51 -0.97
CA SER A 145 0.76 21.51 -1.07
C SER A 145 0.22 20.18 -1.59
N VAL A 146 -0.11 19.28 -0.66
CA VAL A 146 -0.85 18.06 -0.99
C VAL A 146 -2.32 18.41 -1.23
N PRO A 147 -2.88 18.14 -2.42
CA PRO A 147 -4.26 18.44 -2.75
C PRO A 147 -5.18 17.36 -2.15
N PHE A 148 -5.31 17.30 -0.82
CA PHE A 148 -6.12 16.27 -0.16
C PHE A 148 -7.62 16.30 -0.55
N HIS A 149 -8.09 17.43 -1.11
CA HIS A 149 -9.43 17.55 -1.71
C HIS A 149 -9.58 16.82 -3.05
N HIS A 150 -8.49 16.31 -3.64
CA HIS A 150 -8.52 15.61 -4.91
C HIS A 150 -9.35 14.31 -4.80
N PRO A 151 -10.18 13.96 -5.81
CA PRO A 151 -11.05 12.77 -5.76
C PRO A 151 -10.33 11.45 -5.44
N MET A 152 -9.05 11.34 -5.78
CA MET A 152 -8.24 10.15 -5.50
C MET A 152 -8.15 9.78 -4.01
N PHE A 153 -8.31 10.76 -3.10
CA PHE A 153 -8.23 10.53 -1.66
C PHE A 153 -9.56 10.07 -1.05
N THR A 154 -10.67 10.21 -1.78
CA THR A 154 -12.01 9.93 -1.24
C THR A 154 -12.21 8.47 -0.86
N GLN A 155 -11.51 7.53 -1.51
CA GLN A 155 -11.62 6.09 -1.23
C GLN A 155 -10.45 5.55 -0.39
N ILE A 156 -9.49 6.40 -0.02
CA ILE A 156 -8.33 5.97 0.74
C ILE A 156 -8.76 5.64 2.16
N THR A 157 -8.40 4.43 2.57
CA THR A 157 -8.66 3.87 3.91
C THR A 157 -7.37 3.72 4.70
N HIS A 158 -6.26 3.45 4.02
CA HIS A 158 -4.93 3.27 4.60
C HIS A 158 -3.93 4.21 3.92
N LEU A 159 -3.23 4.99 4.73
CA LEU A 159 -2.22 5.95 4.27
C LEU A 159 -0.92 5.74 5.07
N GLU A 160 0.17 5.42 4.38
CA GLU A 160 1.53 5.45 4.95
C GLU A 160 2.27 6.64 4.36
N LEU A 161 2.71 7.55 5.22
CA LEU A 161 3.49 8.74 4.85
C LEU A 161 4.95 8.56 5.26
N THR A 162 5.86 8.75 4.31
CA THR A 162 7.31 8.80 4.56
C THR A 162 7.87 10.23 4.60
N ASP A 163 7.04 11.25 4.39
CA ASP A 163 7.45 12.65 4.33
C ASP A 163 7.67 13.27 5.71
N THR A 164 8.47 14.33 5.72
CA THR A 164 8.37 15.36 6.78
C THR A 164 7.24 16.28 6.40
N LEU A 165 6.14 16.22 7.15
CA LEU A 165 5.09 17.23 7.09
C LEU A 165 5.41 18.40 8.04
N ASP A 166 6.64 18.47 8.54
CA ASP A 166 7.15 19.55 9.36
C ASP A 166 7.48 20.73 8.46
N GLY A 167 6.47 21.54 8.14
CA GLY A 167 6.69 22.95 7.84
C GLY A 167 7.23 23.64 9.10
N GLU A 168 7.81 24.84 8.96
CA GLU A 168 8.37 25.62 10.09
C GLU A 168 7.38 25.77 11.27
N ASP A 169 6.07 25.65 11.02
CA ASP A 169 5.01 25.79 12.01
C ASP A 169 4.40 24.46 12.52
N GLY A 170 4.82 23.29 12.00
CA GLY A 170 4.48 21.91 12.43
C GLY A 170 3.00 21.48 12.46
N SER A 171 2.05 22.43 12.39
CA SER A 171 0.64 22.23 12.75
C SER A 171 -0.33 22.31 11.57
N THR A 172 0.05 22.99 10.48
CA THR A 172 -0.86 23.30 9.37
C THR A 172 -1.10 22.11 8.42
N HIS A 173 -0.12 21.22 8.27
CA HIS A 173 -0.17 20.16 7.25
C HIS A 173 -1.18 19.04 7.56
N TRP A 174 -1.48 18.80 8.84
CA TRP A 174 -2.39 17.72 9.22
C TRP A 174 -3.86 18.06 8.99
N THR A 175 -4.21 19.34 8.90
CA THR A 175 -5.59 19.79 8.63
C THR A 175 -6.18 19.18 7.35
N GLY A 176 -5.32 18.92 6.37
CA GLY A 176 -5.66 18.25 5.12
C GLY A 176 -6.24 16.84 5.29
N LEU A 177 -5.94 16.17 6.41
CA LEU A 177 -6.49 14.83 6.68
C LEU A 177 -8.02 14.83 6.80
N SER A 178 -8.64 15.98 7.06
CA SER A 178 -10.11 16.12 7.11
C SER A 178 -10.79 15.90 5.77
N TYR A 179 -10.05 16.00 4.66
CA TYR A 179 -10.55 15.72 3.32
C TYR A 179 -10.53 14.24 2.94
N LEU A 180 -10.08 13.34 3.82
CA LEU A 180 -10.09 11.89 3.60
C LEU A 180 -11.20 11.25 4.43
N PRO A 181 -12.46 11.28 3.96
CA PRO A 181 -13.62 10.87 4.76
C PRO A 181 -13.59 9.39 5.16
N ASN A 182 -12.88 8.55 4.40
CA ASN A 182 -12.80 7.12 4.62
C ASN A 182 -11.48 6.67 5.27
N LEU A 183 -10.61 7.62 5.65
CA LEU A 183 -9.33 7.28 6.27
C LEU A 183 -9.56 6.68 7.66
N THR A 184 -9.10 5.44 7.83
CA THR A 184 -9.22 4.69 9.09
C THR A 184 -7.85 4.31 9.63
N HIS A 185 -6.82 4.22 8.79
CA HIS A 185 -5.49 3.79 9.14
C HIS A 185 -4.46 4.78 8.63
N LEU A 186 -3.67 5.34 9.54
CA LEU A 186 -2.58 6.27 9.22
C LEU A 186 -1.27 5.75 9.82
N ALA A 187 -0.20 5.77 9.04
CA ALA A 187 1.14 5.41 9.48
C ALA A 187 2.11 6.51 9.10
N LEU A 188 2.93 6.92 10.06
CA LEU A 188 4.01 7.87 9.86
C LEU A 188 5.33 7.14 10.03
N SER A 189 6.12 7.18 8.96
CA SER A 189 7.33 6.38 8.82
C SER A 189 8.60 7.13 9.13
N ARG A 190 8.55 8.45 9.18
CA ARG A 190 9.71 9.30 9.42
C ARG A 190 9.90 9.59 10.91
N GLU A 191 11.12 9.94 11.29
CA GLU A 191 11.40 10.49 12.61
C GLU A 191 10.57 11.75 12.80
N VAL A 192 9.75 11.74 13.85
CA VAL A 192 9.00 12.91 14.28
C VAL A 192 9.72 13.47 15.49
N GLU A 193 10.01 14.76 15.49
CA GLU A 193 10.69 15.43 16.61
C GLU A 193 9.88 15.32 17.91
N SER A 194 8.56 15.35 17.81
CA SER A 194 7.64 15.30 18.95
C SER A 194 6.52 14.29 18.74
N LEU A 195 6.35 13.37 19.71
CA LEU A 195 5.20 12.48 19.73
C LEU A 195 3.87 13.20 19.96
N GLN A 196 3.89 14.49 20.33
CA GLN A 196 2.68 15.30 20.51
C GLN A 196 1.84 15.36 19.24
N VAL A 197 2.46 15.32 18.05
CA VAL A 197 1.73 15.33 16.77
C VAL A 197 0.74 14.17 16.68
N PHE A 198 1.08 13.00 17.22
CA PHE A 198 0.19 11.83 17.19
C PHE A 198 -1.01 12.05 18.11
N ALA A 199 -0.80 12.67 19.28
CA ALA A 199 -1.90 13.03 20.17
C ALA A 199 -2.83 14.05 19.50
N ASP A 200 -2.28 15.04 18.80
CA ASP A 200 -3.06 16.06 18.10
C ASP A 200 -3.86 15.46 16.93
N ILE A 201 -3.25 14.56 16.15
CA ILE A 201 -3.95 13.79 15.12
C ILE A 201 -5.10 12.97 15.73
N LEU A 202 -4.86 12.23 16.82
CA LEU A 202 -5.91 11.44 17.49
C LEU A 202 -7.01 12.31 18.11
N ALA A 203 -6.66 13.54 18.52
CA ALA A 203 -7.60 14.52 19.01
C ALA A 203 -8.51 15.03 17.89
N ALA A 204 -7.93 15.41 16.75
CA ALA A 204 -8.65 15.94 15.59
C ALA A 204 -9.43 14.87 14.81
N TYR A 205 -8.90 13.65 14.70
CA TYR A 205 -9.43 12.59 13.83
C TYR A 205 -9.98 11.42 14.64
N LYS A 206 -11.26 11.52 15.00
CA LYS A 206 -11.97 10.47 15.75
C LYS A 206 -12.33 9.23 14.92
N SER A 207 -12.35 9.35 13.59
CA SER A 207 -12.61 8.24 12.66
C SER A 207 -11.45 7.25 12.55
N LEU A 208 -10.23 7.64 12.94
CA LEU A 208 -9.07 6.74 12.87
C LEU A 208 -9.29 5.53 13.77
N ALA A 209 -9.15 4.35 13.18
CA ALA A 209 -9.12 3.06 13.85
C ALA A 209 -7.70 2.74 14.37
N ALA A 210 -6.66 3.14 13.61
CA ALA A 210 -5.27 2.94 13.95
C ALA A 210 -4.40 4.14 13.53
N LEU A 211 -3.46 4.51 14.40
CA LEU A 211 -2.39 5.47 14.12
C LEU A 211 -1.05 4.85 14.48
N LEU A 212 -0.19 4.66 13.48
CA LEU A 212 1.08 3.97 13.62
C LEU A 212 2.25 4.93 13.53
N HIS A 213 3.22 4.76 14.43
CA HIS A 213 4.57 5.28 14.26
C HIS A 213 5.48 4.12 13.84
N LEU A 214 6.10 4.25 12.67
CA LEU A 214 6.99 3.25 12.08
C LEU A 214 8.42 3.79 12.06
N PRO A 215 9.12 3.85 13.21
CA PRO A 215 10.45 4.45 13.26
C PRO A 215 11.47 3.66 12.43
N HIS A 216 12.43 4.37 11.82
CA HIS A 216 13.50 3.74 11.03
C HIS A 216 14.58 3.13 11.92
N PHE A 217 14.84 3.76 13.05
CA PHE A 217 15.78 3.30 14.07
C PHE A 217 15.02 2.94 15.33
N PRO A 218 15.57 2.09 16.22
CA PRO A 218 15.01 1.90 17.54
C PRO A 218 14.80 3.29 18.15
N PRO A 219 13.58 3.63 18.61
CA PRO A 219 13.35 4.95 19.16
C PRO A 219 14.38 5.18 20.26
N ALA A 220 15.07 6.32 20.22
CA ALA A 220 15.68 6.86 21.43
C ALA A 220 14.60 6.87 22.53
N THR A 221 14.96 6.91 23.81
CA THR A 221 14.03 6.85 24.95
C THR A 221 13.06 8.04 24.97
N HIS A 222 12.15 8.12 24.00
CA HIS A 222 11.12 9.12 23.88
C HIS A 222 10.08 8.77 24.92
N THR A 223 9.88 9.69 25.86
CA THR A 223 8.80 9.62 26.81
C THR A 223 7.49 9.80 26.06
N ILE A 224 6.71 8.72 25.98
CA ILE A 224 5.35 8.75 25.43
C ILE A 224 4.49 9.45 26.48
N SER A 225 3.77 10.50 26.09
CA SER A 225 2.85 11.18 27.01
C SER A 225 1.73 10.25 27.45
N ASP A 226 1.23 10.42 28.68
CA ASP A 226 0.16 9.57 29.23
C ASP A 226 -1.08 9.54 28.32
N ASN A 227 -1.42 10.67 27.69
CA ASN A 227 -2.56 10.74 26.76
C ASN A 227 -2.39 9.81 25.56
N LEU A 228 -1.20 9.79 24.97
CA LEU A 228 -0.89 8.97 23.81
C LEU A 228 -0.71 7.50 24.20
N ALA A 229 -0.08 7.25 25.35
CA ALA A 229 0.09 5.93 25.94
C ALA A 229 -1.25 5.22 26.21
N ASN A 230 -2.26 5.99 26.63
CA ASN A 230 -3.58 5.46 26.97
C ASN A 230 -4.54 5.37 25.77
N ASP A 231 -4.25 5.98 24.62
CA ASP A 231 -5.11 5.83 23.43
C ASP A 231 -4.87 4.46 22.78
N PRO A 232 -5.85 3.54 22.77
CA PRO A 232 -5.65 2.21 22.25
C PRO A 232 -5.36 2.19 20.75
N ARG A 233 -5.65 3.27 20.02
CA ARG A 233 -5.46 3.38 18.56
C ARG A 233 -4.01 3.62 18.17
N PHE A 234 -3.18 4.12 19.09
CA PHE A 234 -1.78 4.44 18.81
C PHE A 234 -0.87 3.22 18.96
N VAL A 235 -0.04 2.93 17.97
CA VAL A 235 0.89 1.80 18.00
C VAL A 235 2.26 2.22 17.47
N ILE A 236 3.33 1.84 18.18
CA ILE A 236 4.69 1.93 17.67
C ILE A 236 5.10 0.54 17.16
N MET A 237 5.53 0.45 15.91
CA MET A 237 5.97 -0.80 15.31
C MET A 237 7.30 -0.65 14.59
N GLU A 238 8.26 -1.50 14.92
CA GLU A 238 9.51 -1.62 14.18
C GLU A 238 9.30 -2.51 12.95
N LEU A 239 9.77 -2.04 11.79
CA LEU A 239 9.64 -2.76 10.53
C LEU A 239 11.00 -2.90 9.84
N PRO A 240 11.76 -3.98 10.13
CA PRO A 240 13.08 -4.17 9.53
C PRO A 240 13.00 -4.32 8.01
N HIS A 241 11.87 -4.80 7.47
CA HIS A 241 11.72 -5.10 6.04
C HIS A 241 10.36 -4.62 5.49
N ARG A 242 10.16 -3.30 5.38
CA ARG A 242 8.93 -2.67 4.87
C ARG A 242 8.42 -3.24 3.53
N THR A 243 9.33 -3.59 2.63
CA THR A 243 8.96 -4.16 1.32
C THR A 243 8.43 -5.58 1.45
N THR A 244 9.07 -6.40 2.28
CA THR A 244 8.61 -7.76 2.60
C THR A 244 7.26 -7.71 3.29
N ASP A 245 7.05 -6.75 4.18
CA ASP A 245 5.79 -6.60 4.90
C ASP A 245 4.64 -6.21 3.96
N TRP A 246 4.86 -5.23 3.08
CA TRP A 246 3.89 -4.88 2.03
C TRP A 246 3.53 -6.08 1.14
N GLN A 247 4.53 -6.89 0.79
CA GLN A 247 4.32 -8.13 0.05
C GLN A 247 3.47 -9.12 0.85
N ASN A 248 3.71 -9.28 2.16
CA ASN A 248 2.89 -10.13 3.02
C ASN A 248 1.45 -9.65 3.10
N GLY A 249 1.21 -8.33 3.14
CA GLY A 249 -0.13 -7.73 3.07
C GLY A 249 -0.86 -8.12 1.78
N ILE A 250 -0.18 -8.04 0.64
CA ILE A 250 -0.79 -8.40 -0.64
C ILE A 250 -1.04 -9.91 -0.79
N LEU A 251 -0.10 -10.74 -0.33
CA LEU A 251 -0.15 -12.18 -0.56
C LEU A 251 -1.02 -12.91 0.47
N SER A 252 -1.04 -12.43 1.72
CA SER A 252 -1.65 -13.14 2.85
C SER A 252 -2.58 -12.27 3.70
N GLY A 253 -2.60 -10.95 3.49
CA GLY A 253 -3.30 -10.02 4.38
C GLY A 253 -2.65 -9.88 5.77
N ASN A 254 -1.42 -10.37 5.94
CA ASN A 254 -0.69 -10.34 7.21
C ASN A 254 0.47 -9.33 7.16
N ASP A 255 0.15 -8.07 6.89
CA ASP A 255 1.08 -6.94 6.98
C ASP A 255 1.08 -6.33 8.40
N TYR A 256 1.80 -5.23 8.56
CA TYR A 256 1.86 -4.47 9.80
C TYR A 256 0.51 -3.85 10.18
N TRP A 257 -0.40 -3.60 9.23
CA TRP A 257 -1.74 -3.12 9.55
C TRP A 257 -2.53 -4.18 10.29
N ALA A 258 -2.59 -5.40 9.75
CA ALA A 258 -3.29 -6.51 10.41
C ALA A 258 -2.72 -6.79 11.81
N ARG A 259 -1.40 -6.70 11.96
CA ARG A 259 -0.74 -6.84 13.27
C ARG A 259 -1.07 -5.70 14.23
N ALA A 260 -1.12 -4.45 13.74
CA ALA A 260 -1.54 -3.31 14.54
C ALA A 260 -3.00 -3.43 14.97
N GLU A 261 -3.92 -3.80 14.08
CA GLU A 261 -5.33 -4.02 14.41
C GLU A 261 -5.50 -5.08 15.49
N HIS A 262 -4.79 -6.20 15.37
CA HIS A 262 -4.77 -7.25 16.39
C HIS A 262 -4.30 -6.70 17.75
N PHE A 263 -3.21 -5.95 17.74
CA PHE A 263 -2.63 -5.35 18.93
C PHE A 263 -3.59 -4.32 19.58
N ILE A 264 -4.23 -3.47 18.79
CA ILE A 264 -5.25 -2.51 19.22
C ILE A 264 -6.46 -3.24 19.83
N ALA A 265 -6.93 -4.32 19.20
CA ALA A 265 -8.02 -5.13 19.71
C ALA A 265 -7.67 -5.77 21.08
N MET A 266 -6.44 -6.24 21.25
CA MET A 266 -5.94 -6.78 22.51
C MET A 266 -5.88 -5.72 23.61
N ARG A 267 -5.47 -4.47 23.29
CA ARG A 267 -5.52 -3.34 24.24
C ARG A 267 -6.94 -3.00 24.66
N ARG A 268 -7.86 -2.88 23.70
CA ARG A 268 -9.29 -2.60 23.98
C ARG A 268 -9.93 -3.67 24.85
N ALA A 269 -9.47 -4.92 24.74
CA ALA A 269 -9.93 -6.03 25.56
C ALA A 269 -9.25 -6.11 26.94
N GLY A 270 -8.31 -5.22 27.27
CA GLY A 270 -7.56 -5.26 28.54
C GLY A 270 -6.61 -6.45 28.67
N LYS A 271 -6.24 -7.09 27.54
CA LYS A 271 -5.39 -8.30 27.52
C LYS A 271 -3.90 -8.00 27.41
N MET A 272 -3.51 -6.74 27.32
CA MET A 272 -2.11 -6.32 27.32
C MET A 272 -1.82 -5.36 28.45
N ASP A 273 -0.60 -5.45 28.95
CA ASP A 273 -0.04 -4.48 29.88
C ASP A 273 -0.03 -3.09 29.24
N ARG A 274 -0.46 -2.09 30.01
CA ARG A 274 -0.59 -0.70 29.53
C ARG A 274 0.76 -0.11 29.14
N GLU A 275 1.84 -0.57 29.76
CA GLU A 275 3.20 -0.07 29.50
C GLU A 275 3.81 -0.61 28.19
N ARG A 276 3.18 -1.60 27.54
CA ARG A 276 3.67 -2.12 26.24
C ARG A 276 3.18 -1.24 25.10
N HIS A 277 4.01 -0.24 24.75
CA HIS A 277 3.75 0.66 23.63
C HIS A 277 4.32 0.21 22.29
N VAL A 278 5.40 -0.56 22.34
CA VAL A 278 6.11 -1.09 21.18
C VAL A 278 5.72 -2.54 20.97
N SER A 279 5.29 -2.87 19.76
CA SER A 279 5.11 -4.26 19.38
C SER A 279 6.34 -4.77 18.65
N TYR A 280 7.11 -5.62 19.33
CA TYR A 280 8.18 -6.39 18.74
C TYR A 280 7.57 -7.67 18.15
N PHE A 281 7.22 -7.63 16.87
CA PHE A 281 6.88 -8.84 16.13
C PHE A 281 8.16 -9.35 15.45
N ALA A 282 8.76 -10.38 16.02
CA ALA A 282 9.83 -11.16 15.41
C ALA A 282 9.25 -12.17 14.40
#